data_AF-A0A7Y6YIY3-F1
#
_entry.id   AF-A0A7Y6YIY3-F1
#
_cell.length_a   1.000
_cell.length_b   1.000
_cell.length_c   1.000
_cell.angle_alpha   90.00
_cell.angle_beta   90.00
_cell.angle_gamma   90.00
#
_symmetry.space_group_name_H-M   'P 1'
#
loop_
_entity.id
_entity.type
_entity.pdbx_description
1 polymer ?
#
loop_
_entity_poly.entity_id
_entity_poly.type
_entity_poly.pdbx_seq_one_letter_code
_entity_poly.pdbx_strand_id
1 'polypeptide(L)'
;MTRTVDLNADMGESFGAWSLGDDAGLLDIVTSANIACGYHAGDPDVMAATMKLAVAKGTGIGAHPGFPDLQGFGRRRMSVPHETLGNMVRYQLGAAQAMARAAGGAVRHLKLHGALANMASEDLAMARACYQAALSADPEIIVM
;
A
#
# COMPACT_ATOMS: atom_id res chain seq x y z
N MET A 1 -26.45 19.49 3.03
CA MET A 1 -25.08 18.95 2.85
C MET A 1 -25.20 17.50 2.45
N THR A 2 -24.59 17.11 1.34
CA THR A 2 -24.52 15.71 0.92
C THR A 2 -23.44 15.01 1.74
N ARG A 3 -23.72 13.82 2.29
CA ARG A 3 -22.70 13.00 2.96
C ARG A 3 -21.91 12.23 1.91
N THR A 4 -20.59 12.20 2.03
CA THR A 4 -19.69 11.42 1.18
C THR A 4 -18.91 10.42 2.02
N VAL A 5 -18.46 9.32 1.39
CA VAL A 5 -17.65 8.28 2.02
C VAL A 5 -16.60 7.79 1.02
N ASP A 6 -15.42 7.42 1.51
CA ASP A 6 -14.38 6.75 0.71
C ASP A 6 -14.63 5.24 0.71
N LEU A 7 -14.57 4.63 -0.47
CA LEU A 7 -14.51 3.19 -0.65
C LEU A 7 -13.10 2.84 -1.11
N ASN A 8 -12.43 1.95 -0.38
CA ASN A 8 -11.09 1.48 -0.74
C ASN A 8 -11.04 -0.04 -0.96
N ALA A 9 -10.10 -0.47 -1.78
CA ALA A 9 -9.75 -1.87 -1.96
C ALA A 9 -8.23 -2.05 -2.07
N ASP A 10 -7.76 -3.24 -1.70
CA ASP A 10 -6.37 -3.65 -1.89
C ASP A 10 -6.20 -4.16 -3.33
N MET A 11 -5.19 -3.67 -4.04
CA MET A 11 -5.03 -3.81 -5.49
C MET A 11 -3.54 -3.91 -5.86
N GLY A 12 -3.25 -4.22 -7.12
CA GLY A 12 -1.87 -4.38 -7.59
C GLY A 12 -1.15 -5.53 -6.89
N GLU A 13 -1.89 -6.55 -6.46
CA GLU A 13 -1.36 -7.69 -5.70
C GLU A 13 -0.99 -8.89 -6.59
N SER A 14 -0.98 -8.71 -7.92
CA SER A 14 -0.36 -9.65 -8.85
C SER A 14 1.17 -9.67 -8.68
N PHE A 15 1.85 -10.69 -9.19
CA PHE A 15 3.31 -10.79 -9.13
C PHE A 15 3.88 -11.67 -10.24
N GLY A 16 4.74 -11.12 -11.09
CA GLY A 16 5.30 -11.76 -12.26
C GLY A 16 4.20 -12.31 -13.17
N ALA A 17 4.23 -13.61 -13.43
CA ALA A 17 3.21 -14.27 -14.25
C ALA A 17 1.91 -14.59 -13.48
N TRP A 18 1.87 -14.40 -12.16
CA TRP A 18 0.67 -14.67 -11.37
C TRP A 18 -0.24 -13.45 -11.32
N SER A 19 -1.45 -13.63 -11.85
CA SER A 19 -2.51 -12.63 -11.79
C SER A 19 -3.42 -12.89 -10.58
N LEU A 20 -3.80 -11.83 -9.88
CA LEU A 20 -4.72 -11.86 -8.75
C LEU A 20 -5.71 -10.70 -8.82
N GLY A 21 -6.99 -10.99 -8.55
CA GLY A 21 -8.05 -9.99 -8.49
C GLY A 21 -8.55 -9.52 -9.86
N ASP A 22 -9.52 -8.60 -9.82
CA ASP A 22 -10.01 -7.84 -10.97
C ASP A 22 -9.80 -6.35 -10.70
N ASP A 23 -8.54 -5.92 -10.77
CA ASP A 23 -8.16 -4.54 -10.49
C ASP A 23 -8.92 -3.56 -11.39
N ALA A 24 -9.09 -3.91 -12.67
CA ALA A 24 -9.74 -3.03 -13.63
C ALA A 24 -11.21 -2.79 -13.31
N GLY A 25 -11.96 -3.84 -12.96
CA GLY A 25 -13.36 -3.74 -12.55
C GLY A 25 -13.53 -3.02 -11.22
N LEU A 26 -12.68 -3.29 -10.22
CA LEU A 26 -12.77 -2.64 -8.91
C LEU A 26 -12.47 -1.14 -8.97
N LEU A 27 -11.56 -0.69 -9.83
CA LEU A 27 -11.26 0.74 -10.00
C LEU A 27 -12.45 1.56 -10.55
N ASP A 28 -13.47 0.92 -11.16
CA ASP A 28 -14.72 1.63 -11.53
C ASP A 28 -15.66 1.87 -10.34
N ILE A 29 -15.37 1.26 -9.19
CA ILE A 29 -16.26 1.25 -8.02
C ILE A 29 -15.64 2.02 -6.85
N VAL A 30 -14.34 1.83 -6.61
CA VAL A 30 -13.66 2.40 -5.44
C VAL A 30 -13.20 3.83 -5.70
N THR A 31 -13.21 4.64 -4.66
CA THR A 31 -12.60 5.98 -4.70
C THR A 31 -11.10 5.92 -4.46
N SER A 32 -10.60 4.79 -3.93
CA SER A 32 -9.21 4.64 -3.48
C SER A 32 -8.64 3.23 -3.62
N ALA A 33 -7.39 3.14 -4.07
CA ALA A 33 -6.68 1.88 -4.24
C ALA A 33 -5.47 1.79 -3.29
N ASN A 34 -5.39 0.74 -2.48
CA ASN A 34 -4.22 0.41 -1.67
C ASN A 34 -3.32 -0.52 -2.51
N ILE A 35 -2.26 0.01 -3.11
CA ILE A 35 -1.45 -0.70 -4.10
C ILE A 35 -0.24 -1.35 -3.43
N ALA A 36 -0.06 -2.66 -3.63
CA ALA A 36 1.06 -3.41 -3.06
C ALA A 36 2.42 -2.87 -3.52
N CYS A 37 3.44 -3.05 -2.68
CA CYS A 37 4.72 -2.33 -2.78
C CYS A 37 5.95 -3.23 -2.95
N GLY A 38 5.80 -4.47 -3.44
CA GLY A 38 6.94 -5.34 -3.78
C GLY A 38 7.33 -6.38 -2.74
N TYR A 39 6.76 -6.32 -1.54
CA TYR A 39 7.14 -7.22 -0.43
C TYR A 39 6.20 -8.40 -0.26
N HIS A 40 4.92 -8.13 0.03
CA HIS A 40 3.91 -9.18 0.17
C HIS A 40 3.30 -9.59 -1.17
N ALA A 41 3.25 -8.64 -2.11
CA ALA A 41 2.72 -8.75 -3.46
C ALA A 41 3.14 -7.51 -4.27
N GLY A 42 2.75 -7.48 -5.54
CA GLY A 42 3.12 -6.43 -6.47
C GLY A 42 4.58 -6.56 -6.91
N ASP A 43 4.85 -6.17 -8.14
CA ASP A 43 6.19 -5.96 -8.66
C ASP A 43 6.21 -4.61 -9.40
N PRO A 44 7.36 -4.11 -9.89
CA PRO A 44 7.42 -2.81 -10.54
C PRO A 44 6.45 -2.66 -11.72
N ASP A 45 6.26 -3.72 -12.52
CA ASP A 45 5.40 -3.66 -13.71
C ASP A 45 3.92 -3.67 -13.30
N VAL A 46 3.56 -4.48 -12.32
CA VAL A 46 2.20 -4.49 -11.72
C VAL A 46 1.88 -3.13 -11.10
N MET A 47 2.78 -2.57 -10.29
CA MET A 47 2.61 -1.24 -9.70
C MET A 47 2.38 -0.18 -10.78
N ALA A 48 3.21 -0.17 -11.83
CA ALA A 48 3.08 0.79 -12.93
C ALA A 48 1.73 0.65 -13.64
N ALA A 49 1.29 -0.58 -13.92
CA ALA A 49 0.02 -0.83 -14.60
C ALA A 49 -1.17 -0.39 -13.75
N THR A 50 -1.25 -0.84 -12.49
CA THR A 50 -2.35 -0.50 -11.58
C THR A 50 -2.40 1.01 -11.30
N MET A 51 -1.26 1.67 -11.11
CA MET A 51 -1.22 3.12 -10.88
C MET A 51 -1.64 3.93 -12.10
N LYS A 52 -1.22 3.55 -13.31
CA LYS A 52 -1.68 4.21 -14.54
C LYS A 52 -3.19 4.09 -14.71
N LEU A 53 -3.74 2.92 -14.39
CA LEU A 53 -5.18 2.69 -14.48
C LEU A 53 -5.95 3.49 -13.43
N ALA A 54 -5.44 3.56 -12.19
CA ALA A 54 -6.01 4.38 -11.13
C ALA A 54 -6.03 5.87 -11.52
N VAL A 55 -4.93 6.40 -12.08
CA VAL A 55 -4.88 7.78 -12.60
C VAL A 55 -5.91 8.00 -13.71
N ALA A 56 -5.98 7.08 -14.69
CA ALA A 56 -6.92 7.19 -15.80
C ALA A 56 -8.39 7.19 -15.34
N LYS A 57 -8.70 6.51 -14.23
CA LYS A 57 -10.04 6.44 -13.63
C LYS A 57 -10.31 7.50 -12.55
N GLY A 58 -9.31 8.31 -12.20
CA GLY A 58 -9.43 9.31 -11.13
C GLY A 58 -9.50 8.72 -9.72
N THR A 59 -9.10 7.45 -9.56
CA THR A 59 -9.05 6.77 -8.25
C THR A 59 -7.81 7.20 -7.48
N GLY A 60 -7.96 7.49 -6.19
CA GLY A 60 -6.84 7.86 -5.33
C GLY A 60 -5.85 6.72 -5.10
N ILE A 61 -4.55 6.99 -5.26
CA ILE A 61 -3.48 5.99 -5.06
C ILE A 61 -2.99 6.01 -3.62
N GLY A 62 -2.90 4.85 -2.98
CA GLY A 62 -2.22 4.67 -1.71
C GLY A 62 -1.18 3.57 -1.74
N ALA A 63 -0.17 3.72 -0.87
CA ALA A 63 0.80 2.67 -0.63
C ALA A 63 0.17 1.59 0.28
N HIS A 64 0.46 0.32 -0.02
CA HIS A 64 0.04 -0.82 0.78
C HIS A 64 1.24 -1.64 1.29
N PRO A 65 2.03 -1.12 2.26
CA PRO A 65 3.23 -1.79 2.73
C PRO A 65 2.91 -3.05 3.55
N GLY A 66 3.61 -4.14 3.25
CA GLY A 66 3.48 -5.41 3.95
C GLY A 66 4.81 -5.94 4.48
N PHE A 67 4.75 -7.08 5.16
CA PHE A 67 5.96 -7.84 5.49
C PHE A 67 6.63 -8.39 4.22
N PRO A 68 7.98 -8.57 4.23
CA PRO A 68 8.73 -9.20 3.14
C PRO A 68 8.50 -10.71 3.13
N ASP A 69 7.26 -11.09 2.86
CA ASP A 69 6.78 -12.46 2.89
C ASP A 69 5.91 -12.73 1.66
N LEU A 70 6.55 -12.84 0.50
CA LEU A 70 5.85 -13.07 -0.76
C LEU A 70 5.10 -14.42 -0.74
N GLN A 71 5.72 -15.48 -0.23
CA GLN A 71 5.11 -16.82 -0.19
C GLN A 71 3.90 -16.89 0.74
N GLY A 72 3.92 -16.17 1.86
CA GLY A 72 2.79 -16.05 2.78
C GLY A 72 1.87 -14.88 2.47
N PHE A 73 2.10 -14.17 1.36
CA PHE A 73 1.36 -12.98 0.94
C PHE A 73 1.28 -11.92 2.06
N GLY A 74 2.32 -11.78 2.88
CA GLY A 74 2.33 -10.85 4.02
C GLY A 74 1.29 -11.14 5.10
N ARG A 75 0.70 -12.35 5.12
CA ARG A 75 -0.35 -12.74 6.08
C ARG A 75 0.17 -13.53 7.28
N ARG A 76 1.47 -13.84 7.33
CA ARG A 76 2.10 -14.51 8.48
C ARG A 76 2.69 -13.47 9.43
N ARG A 77 2.49 -13.68 10.74
CA ARG A 77 3.11 -12.83 11.77
C ARG A 77 4.62 -13.00 11.69
N MET A 78 5.35 -11.89 11.75
CA MET A 78 6.81 -11.86 11.76
C MET A 78 7.31 -11.00 12.91
N SER A 79 8.33 -11.48 13.61
CA SER A 79 9.05 -10.66 14.60
C SER A 79 10.21 -9.97 13.91
N VAL A 80 10.13 -8.64 13.82
CA VAL A 80 11.12 -7.78 13.20
C VAL A 80 11.42 -6.63 14.15
N PRO A 81 12.68 -6.25 14.37
CA PRO A 81 13.00 -5.06 15.18
C PRO A 81 12.29 -3.82 14.64
N HIS A 82 11.74 -2.98 15.53
CA HIS A 82 10.92 -1.83 15.14
C HIS A 82 11.63 -0.85 14.21
N GLU A 83 12.93 -0.61 14.41
CA GLU A 83 13.72 0.24 13.51
C GLU A 83 13.79 -0.34 12.09
N THR A 84 14.02 -1.65 11.99
CA THR A 84 14.03 -2.36 10.71
C THR A 84 12.65 -2.30 10.06
N LEU A 85 11.58 -2.50 10.84
CA LEU A 85 10.21 -2.41 10.35
C LEU A 85 9.88 -1.01 9.81
N GLY A 86 10.30 0.05 10.50
CA GLY A 86 10.16 1.43 10.03
C GLY A 86 10.89 1.66 8.70
N ASN A 87 12.11 1.12 8.54
CA ASN A 87 12.84 1.20 7.28
C ASN A 87 12.14 0.43 6.13
N MET A 88 11.52 -0.71 6.42
CA MET A 88 10.72 -1.45 5.44
C MET A 88 9.50 -0.64 4.98
N VAL A 89 8.85 0.09 5.89
CA VAL A 89 7.73 0.98 5.54
C VAL A 89 8.21 2.14 4.66
N ARG A 90 9.31 2.81 5.04
CA ARG A 90 9.89 3.92 4.23
C ARG A 90 10.29 3.46 2.84
N TYR A 91 10.92 2.28 2.73
CA TYR A 91 11.34 1.71 1.45
C TYR A 91 10.13 1.51 0.53
N GLN A 92 9.09 0.84 1.03
CA GLN A 92 7.88 0.57 0.27
C GLN A 92 7.13 1.85 -0.11
N LEU A 93 7.02 2.81 0.81
CA LEU A 93 6.40 4.10 0.53
C LEU A 93 7.19 4.89 -0.53
N GLY A 94 8.52 4.94 -0.43
CA GLY A 94 9.37 5.61 -1.41
C GLY A 94 9.27 4.99 -2.81
N ALA A 95 9.22 3.66 -2.89
CA ALA A 95 8.98 2.94 -4.13
C ALA A 95 7.61 3.31 -4.72
N ALA A 96 6.54 3.23 -3.92
CA ALA A 96 5.20 3.59 -4.35
C ALA A 96 5.10 5.05 -4.83
N GLN A 97 5.72 5.99 -4.11
CA GLN A 97 5.74 7.40 -4.48
C GLN A 97 6.45 7.64 -5.82
N ALA A 98 7.58 6.97 -6.07
CA ALA A 98 8.28 7.08 -7.34
C ALA A 98 7.43 6.53 -8.51
N MET A 99 6.82 5.37 -8.32
CA MET A 99 5.97 4.73 -9.32
C MET A 99 4.71 5.56 -9.62
N ALA A 100 4.07 6.11 -8.59
CA ALA A 100 2.88 6.94 -8.74
C ALA A 100 3.19 8.22 -9.53
N ARG A 101 4.31 8.90 -9.21
CA ARG A 101 4.76 10.07 -9.97
C ARG A 101 5.03 9.73 -11.44
N ALA A 102 5.67 8.60 -11.70
CA ALA A 102 5.93 8.14 -13.07
C ALA A 102 4.64 7.81 -13.84
N ALA A 103 3.57 7.40 -13.14
CA ALA A 103 2.24 7.19 -13.72
C ALA A 103 1.41 8.48 -13.89
N GLY A 104 1.94 9.65 -13.48
CA GLY A 104 1.23 10.93 -13.53
C GLY A 104 0.31 11.21 -12.34
N GLY A 105 0.43 10.43 -11.26
CA GLY A 105 -0.33 10.59 -10.01
C GLY A 105 0.56 10.87 -8.81
N ALA A 106 -0.02 10.77 -7.62
CA ALA A 106 0.67 10.87 -6.34
C ALA A 106 0.05 9.90 -5.33
N VAL A 107 0.87 9.39 -4.41
CA VAL A 107 0.39 8.63 -3.25
C VAL A 107 -0.28 9.61 -2.29
N ARG A 108 -1.54 9.36 -1.92
CA ARG A 108 -2.33 10.20 -1.01
C ARG A 108 -2.44 9.62 0.40
N HIS A 109 -2.30 8.30 0.53
CA HIS A 109 -2.51 7.58 1.77
C HIS A 109 -1.61 6.36 1.89
N LEU A 110 -1.52 5.83 3.11
CA LEU A 110 -0.85 4.58 3.42
C LEU A 110 -1.77 3.73 4.29
N LYS A 111 -1.92 2.46 3.90
CA LYS A 111 -2.63 1.43 4.68
C LYS A 111 -1.71 0.23 4.82
N LEU A 112 -1.42 -0.21 6.03
CA LEU A 112 -0.59 -1.41 6.23
C LEU A 112 -1.31 -2.66 5.69
N HIS A 113 -0.55 -3.64 5.21
CA HIS A 113 -1.08 -4.89 4.69
C HIS A 113 -1.12 -6.00 5.73
N GLY A 114 -2.15 -6.85 5.64
CA GLY A 114 -2.16 -8.20 6.19
C GLY A 114 -1.74 -8.31 7.66
N ALA A 115 -0.79 -9.19 7.95
CA ALA A 115 -0.33 -9.42 9.32
C ALA A 115 0.31 -8.17 9.94
N LEU A 116 0.96 -7.32 9.15
CA LEU A 116 1.56 -6.09 9.66
C LEU A 116 0.48 -5.14 10.21
N ALA A 117 -0.64 -4.98 9.50
CA ALA A 117 -1.77 -4.17 9.95
C ALA A 117 -2.44 -4.74 11.21
N ASN A 118 -2.67 -6.06 11.23
CA ASN A 118 -3.29 -6.73 12.36
C ASN A 118 -2.42 -6.63 13.61
N MET A 119 -1.11 -6.84 13.48
CA MET A 119 -0.17 -6.72 14.58
C MET A 119 -0.05 -5.28 15.08
N ALA A 120 -0.03 -4.29 14.19
CA ALA A 120 -0.04 -2.88 14.57
C ALA A 120 -1.32 -2.49 15.33
N SER A 121 -2.47 -3.09 14.99
CA SER A 121 -3.73 -2.90 15.72
C SER A 121 -3.68 -3.44 17.16
N GLU A 122 -2.79 -4.39 17.45
CA GLU A 122 -2.63 -5.03 18.76
C GLU A 122 -1.44 -4.45 19.57
N ASP A 123 -0.45 -3.86 18.90
CA ASP A 123 0.81 -3.39 19.49
C ASP A 123 1.06 -1.92 19.14
N LEU A 124 0.89 -1.05 20.14
CA LEU A 124 1.10 0.39 20.02
C LEU A 124 2.53 0.76 19.62
N ALA A 125 3.54 0.04 20.10
CA ALA A 125 4.93 0.35 19.80
C ALA A 125 5.25 0.00 18.34
N MET A 126 4.71 -1.12 17.84
CA MET A 126 4.78 -1.49 16.43
C MET A 126 4.05 -0.48 15.54
N ALA A 127 2.81 -0.09 15.88
CA ALA A 127 2.05 0.91 15.14
C ALA A 127 2.81 2.24 15.05
N ARG A 128 3.35 2.73 16.18
CA ARG A 128 4.16 3.95 16.21
C ARG A 128 5.37 3.83 15.29
N ALA A 129 6.11 2.73 15.35
CA ALA A 129 7.27 2.52 14.49
C ALA A 129 6.90 2.60 12.99
N CYS A 130 5.81 1.95 12.58
CA CYS A 130 5.36 1.95 11.19
C CYS A 130 4.87 3.35 10.74
N TYR A 131 3.93 3.94 11.46
CA TYR A 131 3.29 5.19 11.03
C TYR A 131 4.20 6.41 11.21
N GLN A 132 5.06 6.45 12.24
CA GLN A 132 6.08 7.52 12.33
C GLN A 132 7.11 7.40 11.21
N ALA A 133 7.45 6.19 10.79
CA ALA A 133 8.34 5.99 9.65
C ALA A 133 7.70 6.50 8.35
N ALA A 134 6.41 6.21 8.12
CA ALA A 134 5.66 6.79 7.01
C ALA A 134 5.66 8.33 7.04
N LEU A 135 5.27 8.92 8.18
CA LEU A 135 5.23 10.38 8.36
C LEU A 135 6.61 11.06 8.25
N SER A 136 7.69 10.34 8.57
CA SER A 136 9.05 10.86 8.37
C SER A 136 9.47 10.93 6.91
N ALA A 137 8.87 10.12 6.03
CA ALA A 137 9.10 10.16 4.60
C ALA A 137 8.11 11.10 3.88
N ASP A 138 6.90 11.22 4.41
CA ASP A 138 5.84 12.09 3.88
C ASP A 138 4.97 12.63 5.04
N PRO A 139 5.22 13.85 5.53
CA PRO A 139 4.51 14.41 6.68
C PRO A 139 3.01 14.63 6.46
N GLU A 140 2.56 14.74 5.21
CA GLU A 140 1.17 15.05 4.85
C GLU A 140 0.37 13.80 4.47
N ILE A 141 0.98 12.61 4.51
CA ILE A 141 0.32 11.37 4.11
C ILE A 141 -0.85 11.03 5.05
N ILE A 142 -1.98 10.64 4.46
CA ILE A 142 -3.11 10.12 5.24
C ILE A 142 -2.76 8.70 5.70
N VAL A 143 -2.72 8.48 7.02
CA VAL A 143 -2.56 7.14 7.59
C VAL A 143 -3.92 6.49 7.81
N MET A 144 -4.09 5.27 7.28
CA MET A 144 -5.28 4.43 7.47
C MET A 144 -4.97 3.17 8.27
#